data_AF-A0A5B8ED49-F1
#
_entry.id   AF-A0A5B8ED49-F1
#
_cell.length_a   1.000
_cell.length_b   1.000
_cell.length_c   1.000
_cell.angle_alpha   90.00
_cell.angle_beta   90.00
_cell.angle_gamma   90.00
#
_symmetry.space_group_name_H-M   'P 1'
#
loop_
_entity.id
_entity.type
_entity.pdbx_description
1 polymer ?
#
loop_
_entity_poly.entity_id
_entity_poly.type
_entity_poly.pdbx_seq_one_letter_code
_entity_poly.pdbx_strand_id
1 'polypeptide(L)'
;MKKFTIYAGKKTNGFIDDQTSISFKCDLSDTDTAYDNIAESIVLKDQGKDSQNLIDFQNCADGNVEIMLKDLVRMNFLSDFEEEVDD
;
A
#
# COMPACT_ATOMS: atom_id res chain seq x y z
N MET A 1 -5.27 -12.13 -11.89
CA MET A 1 -5.44 -11.25 -10.72
C MET A 1 -5.07 -11.98 -9.45
N LYS A 2 -4.35 -11.30 -8.57
CA LYS A 2 -3.99 -11.78 -7.24
C LYS A 2 -4.61 -10.87 -6.20
N LYS A 3 -4.87 -11.40 -5.01
CA LYS A 3 -5.33 -10.62 -3.87
C LYS A 3 -4.13 -10.30 -3.00
N PHE A 4 -3.95 -9.02 -2.71
CA PHE A 4 -2.93 -8.53 -1.79
C PHE A 4 -3.61 -8.01 -0.53
N THR A 5 -3.10 -8.38 0.63
CA THR A 5 -3.49 -7.79 1.91
C THR A 5 -2.29 -7.06 2.47
N ILE A 6 -2.42 -5.76 2.76
CA ILE A 6 -1.31 -4.94 3.26
C ILE A 6 -1.58 -4.48 4.68
N TYR A 7 -0.51 -4.29 5.46
CA TYR A 7 -0.58 -3.91 6.86
C TYR A 7 0.10 -2.56 7.10
N ALA A 8 -0.52 -1.73 7.93
CA ALA A 8 -0.07 -0.37 8.18
C ALA A 8 1.34 -0.35 8.80
N GLY A 9 2.24 0.45 8.22
CA GLY A 9 3.61 0.61 8.70
C GLY A 9 3.76 1.74 9.70
N LYS A 10 4.97 1.86 10.28
CA LYS A 10 5.26 2.82 11.36
C LYS A 10 5.20 4.29 10.94
N LYS A 11 5.26 4.60 9.63
CA LYS A 11 5.09 5.96 9.09
C LYS A 11 3.63 6.36 8.86
N THR A 12 2.70 5.45 9.12
CA THR A 12 1.26 5.67 8.94
C THR A 12 0.56 5.71 10.31
N ASN A 13 -0.58 6.40 10.38
CA ASN A 13 -1.54 6.34 11.50
C ASN A 13 -2.52 5.17 11.38
N GLY A 14 -2.31 4.29 10.39
CA GLY A 14 -3.25 3.24 10.01
C GLY A 14 -3.82 3.49 8.62
N PHE A 15 -4.91 2.79 8.32
CA PHE A 15 -5.69 3.01 7.11
C PHE A 15 -6.90 3.91 7.38
N ILE A 16 -7.58 4.34 6.33
CA ILE A 16 -8.89 4.98 6.42
C ILE A 16 -9.85 4.05 7.18
N ASP A 17 -10.80 4.65 7.90
CA ASP A 17 -11.76 3.96 8.77
C ASP A 17 -11.15 3.17 9.93
N ASP A 18 -9.94 3.53 10.34
CA ASP A 18 -9.22 2.94 11.48
C ASP A 18 -8.99 1.42 11.32
N GLN A 19 -8.92 0.95 10.07
CA GLN A 19 -8.64 -0.45 9.74
C GLN A 19 -7.18 -0.82 10.02
N THR A 20 -6.95 -2.08 10.38
CA THR A 20 -5.61 -2.64 10.64
C THR A 20 -4.90 -3.16 9.39
N SER A 21 -5.68 -3.52 8.38
CA SER A 21 -5.24 -4.01 7.08
C SER A 21 -6.27 -3.66 6.02
N ILE A 22 -5.84 -3.64 4.75
CA ILE A 22 -6.73 -3.57 3.60
C ILE A 22 -6.39 -4.71 2.65
N SER A 23 -7.38 -5.16 1.89
CA SER A 23 -7.16 -6.13 0.81
C SER A 23 -7.67 -5.58 -0.51
N PHE A 24 -6.89 -5.74 -1.58
CA PHE A 24 -7.27 -5.35 -2.93
C PHE A 24 -6.84 -6.43 -3.93
N LYS A 25 -7.47 -6.44 -5.11
CA LYS A 25 -7.12 -7.37 -6.19
C LYS A 25 -6.57 -6.61 -7.38
N CYS A 26 -5.42 -7.03 -7.89
CA CYS A 26 -4.83 -6.48 -9.11
C CYS A 26 -3.99 -7.54 -9.82
N ASP A 27 -3.60 -7.28 -11.06
CA ASP A 27 -2.59 -8.08 -11.74
C ASP A 27 -1.20 -7.66 -11.27
N LEU A 28 -0.25 -8.60 -11.25
CA LEU A 28 1.12 -8.33 -10.78
C LEU A 28 1.81 -7.22 -11.58
N SER A 29 1.46 -7.05 -12.85
CA SER A 29 1.99 -5.99 -13.70
C SER A 29 1.24 -4.66 -13.57
N ASP A 30 0.12 -4.63 -12.87
CA ASP A 30 -0.74 -3.46 -12.74
C ASP A 30 -0.41 -2.70 -11.44
N THR A 31 0.76 -2.04 -11.48
CA THR A 31 1.23 -1.21 -10.37
C THR A 31 0.43 0.05 -10.20
N ASP A 32 -0.19 0.57 -11.26
CA ASP A 32 -1.07 1.75 -11.22
C ASP A 32 -2.30 1.46 -10.34
N THR A 33 -3.02 0.36 -10.60
CA THR A 33 -4.18 -0.01 -9.76
C THR A 33 -3.75 -0.28 -8.32
N ALA A 34 -2.62 -0.96 -8.11
CA ALA A 34 -2.12 -1.21 -6.76
C ALA A 34 -1.78 0.10 -6.03
N TYR A 35 -1.16 1.06 -6.73
CA TYR A 35 -0.84 2.39 -6.21
C TYR A 35 -2.10 3.11 -5.75
N ASP A 36 -3.13 3.18 -6.59
CA ASP A 36 -4.38 3.89 -6.27
C ASP A 36 -5.02 3.32 -5.00
N ASN A 37 -5.12 1.98 -4.90
CA ASN A 37 -5.67 1.33 -3.71
C ASN A 37 -4.88 1.66 -2.44
N ILE A 38 -3.54 1.72 -2.52
CA ILE A 38 -2.67 2.02 -1.38
C ILE A 38 -2.77 3.50 -0.99
N ALA A 39 -2.66 4.39 -1.98
CA ALA A 39 -2.66 5.83 -1.78
C ALA A 39 -4.00 6.33 -1.25
N GLU A 40 -5.11 5.77 -1.71
CA GLU A 40 -6.45 6.10 -1.21
C GLU A 40 -6.71 5.54 0.19
N SER A 41 -5.96 4.55 0.65
CA SER A 41 -6.25 3.85 1.90
C SER A 41 -5.34 4.21 3.06
N ILE A 42 -4.10 4.64 2.84
CA ILE A 42 -3.14 4.93 3.91
C ILE A 42 -3.34 6.32 4.49
N VAL A 43 -3.36 6.44 5.82
CA VAL A 43 -3.29 7.74 6.52
C VAL A 43 -1.87 7.97 7.01
N LEU A 44 -1.15 8.96 6.49
CA LEU A 44 0.23 9.26 6.92
C LEU A 44 0.27 9.91 8.31
N LYS A 45 1.30 9.61 9.12
CA LYS A 45 1.41 10.10 10.52
C LYS A 45 1.36 11.61 10.66
N ASP A 46 2.01 12.31 9.74
CA ASP A 46 2.18 13.76 9.79
C ASP A 46 1.10 14.49 8.96
N GLN A 47 0.02 13.80 8.59
CA GLN A 47 -1.05 14.36 7.77
C GLN A 47 -2.42 14.01 8.35
N GLY A 48 -3.29 15.03 8.43
CA GLY A 48 -4.70 14.81 8.72
C GLY A 48 -5.39 14.08 7.57
N LYS A 49 -6.53 13.44 7.84
CA LYS A 49 -7.34 12.74 6.81
C LYS A 49 -7.66 13.64 5.59
N ASP A 50 -7.76 14.96 5.80
CA ASP A 50 -8.05 15.99 4.80
C ASP A 50 -6.81 16.64 4.16
N SER A 51 -5.59 16.20 4.51
CA SER A 51 -4.32 16.77 4.01
C SER A 51 -3.33 15.69 3.64
N GLN A 52 -3.83 14.57 3.14
CA GLN A 52 -3.01 13.49 2.63
C GLN A 52 -2.23 13.99 1.42
N ASN A 53 -0.94 14.26 1.56
CA ASN A 53 -0.06 14.31 0.41
C ASN A 53 0.04 12.88 -0.09
N LEU A 54 -0.16 12.72 -1.39
CA LEU A 54 0.12 11.49 -2.10
C LEU A 54 1.47 10.96 -1.64
N ILE A 55 1.53 9.69 -1.26
CA ILE A 55 2.79 9.01 -0.95
C ILE A 55 3.70 9.22 -2.17
N ASP A 56 4.87 9.79 -1.96
CA ASP A 56 5.82 9.96 -3.05
C ASP A 56 6.59 8.64 -3.24
N PHE A 57 6.15 7.88 -4.23
CA PHE A 57 6.75 6.62 -4.64
C PHE A 57 7.93 6.80 -5.59
N GLN A 58 8.48 8.02 -5.78
CA GLN A 58 9.62 8.26 -6.68
C GLN A 58 10.82 7.31 -6.51
N ASN A 59 10.93 6.65 -5.35
CA ASN A 59 11.98 5.69 -5.04
C ASN A 59 11.51 4.23 -4.87
N CYS A 60 10.24 3.92 -5.11
CA CYS A 60 9.75 2.54 -5.17
C CYS A 60 10.02 1.98 -6.56
N ALA A 61 10.60 0.79 -6.64
CA ALA A 61 10.64 0.05 -7.88
C ALA A 61 9.21 -0.43 -8.22
N ASP A 62 8.76 -0.09 -9.43
CA ASP A 62 7.39 -0.29 -9.94
C ASP A 62 7.34 -1.33 -11.07
N GLY A 63 8.37 -2.17 -11.19
CA GLY A 63 8.43 -3.21 -12.22
C GLY A 63 7.35 -4.30 -12.08
N ASN A 64 6.83 -4.49 -10.86
CA ASN A 64 5.61 -5.24 -10.56
C ASN A 64 5.11 -4.89 -9.14
N VAL A 65 3.87 -5.27 -8.82
CA VAL A 65 3.21 -4.98 -7.54
C VAL A 65 3.99 -5.54 -6.35
N GLU A 66 4.54 -6.75 -6.46
CA GLU A 66 5.27 -7.38 -5.35
C GLU A 66 6.54 -6.61 -4.99
N ILE A 67 7.29 -6.13 -5.99
CA ILE A 67 8.50 -5.32 -5.79
C ILE A 67 8.13 -3.99 -5.14
N MET A 68 7.07 -3.33 -5.63
CA MET A 68 6.56 -2.09 -5.05
C MET A 68 6.17 -2.27 -3.57
N LEU A 69 5.44 -3.33 -3.24
CA LEU A 69 5.03 -3.64 -1.86
C LEU A 69 6.24 -3.93 -0.95
N LYS A 70 7.26 -4.64 -1.45
CA LYS A 70 8.52 -4.86 -0.70
C LYS A 70 9.25 -3.56 -0.40
N ASP A 71 9.30 -2.63 -1.36
CA ASP A 71 9.92 -1.32 -1.14
C ASP A 71 9.11 -0.48 -0.14
N LEU A 72 7.78 -0.52 -0.21
CA LEU A 72 6.92 0.13 0.79
C LEU A 72 7.15 -0.39 2.22
N VAL A 73 7.33 -1.70 2.38
CA VAL A 73 7.72 -2.31 3.66
C VAL A 73 9.09 -1.80 4.11
N ARG A 74 10.09 -1.83 3.22
CA ARG A 74 11.44 -1.30 3.50
C ARG A 74 11.43 0.18 3.88
N MET A 75 10.55 0.97 3.26
CA MET A 75 10.36 2.39 3.54
C MET A 75 9.55 2.66 4.80
N ASN A 76 9.00 1.62 5.45
CA ASN A 76 8.16 1.65 6.65
C ASN A 76 6.76 2.30 6.46
N PHE A 77 6.28 2.38 5.22
CA PHE A 77 4.89 2.74 4.93
C PHE A 77 3.96 1.55 5.18
N LEU A 78 4.44 0.35 4.88
CA LEU A 78 3.80 -0.90 5.27
C LEU A 78 4.63 -1.59 6.36
N SER A 79 3.97 -2.40 7.19
CA SER A 79 4.66 -3.29 8.13
C SER A 79 4.89 -4.66 7.51
N ASP A 80 3.91 -5.16 6.74
CA ASP A 80 3.98 -6.40 6.00
C ASP A 80 2.93 -6.42 4.87
N PHE A 81 2.97 -7.46 4.02
CA PHE A 81 1.89 -7.79 3.09
C PHE A 81 1.77 -9.30 2.88
N GLU A 82 0.56 -9.74 2.52
CA GLU A 82 0.25 -11.10 2.13
C GLU A 82 -0.23 -11.13 0.68
N GLU A 83 0.10 -12.22 -0.01
CA GLU A 83 -0.32 -12.50 -1.38
C GLU A 83 -1.10 -13.81 -1.40
N GLU A 84 -2.35 -13.75 -1.86
CA GLU A 84 -3.22 -14.90 -2.07
C GLU A 84 -3.45 -15.09 -3.57
N VAL A 85 -3.28 -16.34 -4.04
CA VAL A 85 -3.71 -16.74 -5.38
C VAL A 85 -5.21 -17.02 -5.29
N ASP A 86 -5.99 -16.23 -6.03
CA ASP A 86 -7.42 -16.45 -6.18
C ASP A 86 -7.58 -17.54 -7.27
N ASP A 87 -7.76 -18.79 -6.85
CA ASP A 87 -7.99 -19.97 -7.71
C ASP A 87 -9.36 -19.94 -8.41
#